data_AF-A0A521WUE1-F1
#
_entry.id   AF-A0A521WUE1-F1
#
_cell.length_a   1.000
_cell.length_b   1.000
_cell.length_c   1.000
_cell.angle_alpha   90.00
_cell.angle_beta   90.00
_cell.angle_gamma   90.00
#
_symmetry.space_group_name_H-M   'P 1'
#
loop_
_entity.id
_entity.type
_entity.pdbx_description
1 polymer ?
#
loop_
_entity_poly.entity_id
_entity_poly.type
_entity_poly.pdbx_seq_one_letter_code
_entity_poly.pdbx_strand_id
1 'polypeptide(L)'
;ATGLYGKTLPNQDGAPIRLVVPWKYGFKSIKSIVKIKFVESQPPTAWNIQAPSEYGFYSNVNPDVDHPRWSQAKERRIGEFFKRKTLMFNGYADQVASMYSGMDLKKNF
;
A
#
# COMPACT_ATOMS: atom_id res chain seq x y z
N ALA A 1 11.54 7.98 1.43
CA ALA A 1 12.61 7.52 0.52
C ALA A 1 13.07 8.66 -0.36
N THR A 2 14.39 8.82 -0.47
CA THR A 2 15.08 9.85 -1.28
C THR A 2 16.03 9.24 -2.30
N GLY A 3 16.20 7.91 -2.29
CA GLY A 3 17.11 7.19 -3.16
C GLY A 3 16.65 5.76 -3.40
N LEU A 4 17.23 5.15 -4.44
CA LEU A 4 17.01 3.77 -4.86
C LEU A 4 18.31 3.21 -5.44
N TYR A 5 18.68 1.98 -5.06
CA TYR A 5 19.94 1.31 -5.48
C TYR A 5 21.20 2.17 -5.29
N GLY A 6 21.32 2.85 -4.14
CA GLY A 6 22.49 3.68 -3.80
C GLY A 6 22.58 5.00 -4.55
N LYS A 7 21.57 5.37 -5.35
CA LYS A 7 21.51 6.62 -6.12
C LYS A 7 20.29 7.45 -5.72
N THR A 8 20.27 8.72 -6.11
CA THR A 8 19.08 9.59 -5.99
C THR A 8 17.89 8.96 -6.69
N LEU A 9 16.70 9.16 -6.13
CA LEU A 9 15.46 8.62 -6.68
C LEU A 9 15.22 9.15 -8.11
N PRO A 10 14.95 8.29 -9.10
CA PRO A 10 14.56 8.74 -10.44
C PRO A 10 13.18 9.43 -10.45
N ASN A 11 12.93 10.29 -11.45
CA ASN A 11 11.67 11.04 -11.56
C ASN A 11 10.45 10.11 -11.65
N GLN A 12 10.55 9.01 -12.42
CA GLN A 12 9.48 8.02 -12.55
C GLN A 12 9.12 7.34 -11.23
N ASP A 13 10.06 7.28 -10.28
CA ASP A 13 9.86 6.67 -8.96
C ASP A 13 9.34 7.67 -7.92
N GLY A 14 9.18 8.94 -8.28
CA GLY A 14 8.57 9.98 -7.43
C GLY A 14 9.57 10.87 -6.72
N ALA A 15 10.68 11.21 -7.36
CA ALA A 15 11.66 12.19 -6.87
C ALA A 15 11.02 13.55 -6.52
N PRO A 16 11.67 14.37 -5.66
CA PRO A 16 12.89 14.05 -4.89
C PRO A 16 12.60 13.21 -3.62
N ILE A 17 11.34 13.22 -3.15
CA ILE A 17 10.92 12.56 -1.92
C ILE A 17 9.63 11.78 -2.18
N ARG A 18 9.63 10.52 -1.75
CA ARG A 18 8.49 9.60 -1.82
C ARG A 18 8.22 8.92 -0.48
N LEU A 19 6.95 8.66 -0.16
CA LEU A 19 6.57 7.78 0.95
C LEU A 19 6.70 6.31 0.55
N VAL A 20 7.15 5.46 1.48
CA VAL A 20 7.19 3.99 1.31
C VAL A 20 6.56 3.36 2.56
N VAL A 21 5.48 2.61 2.38
CA VAL A 21 4.81 1.85 3.45
C VAL A 21 4.69 0.39 3.00
N PRO A 22 5.61 -0.50 3.42
CA PRO A 22 5.82 -1.78 2.74
C PRO A 22 4.71 -2.81 2.95
N TRP A 23 3.90 -2.69 4.02
CA TRP A 23 2.79 -3.62 4.30
C TRP A 23 1.45 -3.21 3.68
N LYS A 24 1.42 -2.10 2.92
CA LYS A 24 0.21 -1.57 2.27
C LYS A 24 0.34 -1.65 0.75
N TYR A 25 -0.80 -1.62 0.06
CA TYR A 25 -0.81 -1.52 -1.40
C TYR A 25 -0.10 -0.25 -1.89
N GLY A 26 0.54 -0.34 -3.06
CA GLY A 26 1.46 0.68 -3.56
C GLY A 26 0.88 2.09 -3.70
N PHE A 27 -0.43 2.22 -3.88
CA PHE A 27 -1.10 3.51 -3.99
C PHE A 27 -1.11 4.34 -2.70
N LYS A 28 -0.82 3.73 -1.54
CA LYS A 28 -0.61 4.45 -0.28
C LYS A 28 0.78 5.12 -0.20
N SER A 29 1.70 4.74 -1.08
CA SER A 29 3.07 5.25 -1.14
C SER A 29 3.19 6.38 -2.17
N ILE A 30 2.69 7.57 -1.79
CA ILE A 30 2.61 8.78 -2.63
C ILE A 30 3.98 9.26 -3.14
N LYS A 31 4.01 9.67 -4.40
CA LYS A 31 5.20 10.18 -5.12
C LYS A 31 5.31 11.71 -4.99
N SER A 32 6.53 12.23 -5.08
CA SER A 32 6.81 13.66 -5.23
C SER A 32 6.10 14.54 -4.20
N ILE A 33 6.34 14.25 -2.92
CA ILE A 33 5.67 14.95 -1.81
C ILE A 33 6.14 16.40 -1.75
N VAL A 34 5.18 17.33 -1.79
CA VAL A 34 5.42 18.77 -1.65
C VAL A 34 4.90 19.34 -0.32
N LYS A 35 4.00 18.63 0.36
CA LYS A 35 3.36 19.09 1.60
C LYS A 35 3.00 17.89 2.50
N ILE A 36 3.26 18.04 3.79
CA ILE A 36 2.81 17.14 4.84
C ILE A 36 2.03 18.00 5.84
N LYS A 37 0.81 17.58 6.19
CA LYS A 37 -0.05 18.27 7.16
C LYS A 37 -0.56 17.25 8.18
N PHE A 38 -0.45 17.58 9.46
CA PHE A 38 -1.14 16.87 10.52
C PHE A 38 -2.55 17.43 10.66
N VAL A 39 -3.53 16.53 10.72
CA VAL A 39 -4.96 16.85 10.74
C VAL A 39 -5.63 16.01 11.83
N GLU A 40 -6.71 16.53 12.41
CA GLU A 40 -7.45 15.89 13.49
C GLU A 40 -8.34 14.74 13.01
N SER A 41 -8.79 14.79 11.76
CA SER A 41 -9.70 13.83 11.14
C SER A 41 -9.06 13.12 9.96
N GLN A 42 -9.53 11.89 9.68
CA GLN A 42 -9.01 11.06 8.60
C GLN A 42 -9.18 11.78 7.24
N PRO A 43 -8.09 12.11 6.53
CA PRO A 43 -8.20 12.82 5.26
C PRO A 43 -8.67 11.89 4.14
N PRO A 44 -9.34 12.43 3.10
CA PRO A 44 -9.68 11.63 1.93
C PRO A 44 -8.41 11.27 1.14
N THR A 45 -8.46 10.18 0.36
CA THR A 45 -7.32 9.72 -0.43
C THR A 45 -7.69 9.52 -1.89
N ALA A 46 -6.77 9.81 -2.82
CA ALA A 46 -7.07 9.91 -4.25
C ALA A 46 -7.82 8.69 -4.81
N TRP A 47 -7.35 7.47 -4.52
CA TRP A 47 -7.99 6.24 -4.99
C TRP A 47 -9.33 5.95 -4.30
N ASN A 48 -9.47 6.30 -3.03
CA ASN A 48 -10.74 6.15 -2.31
C ASN A 48 -11.80 7.14 -2.81
N ILE A 49 -11.40 8.36 -3.23
CA ILE A 49 -12.30 9.30 -3.91
C ILE A 49 -12.69 8.75 -5.29
N GLN A 50 -11.70 8.24 -6.05
CA GLN A 50 -11.91 7.81 -7.43
C GLN A 50 -12.77 6.55 -7.56
N ALA A 51 -12.57 5.58 -6.65
CA ALA A 51 -13.28 4.30 -6.66
C ALA A 51 -13.44 3.78 -5.21
N PRO A 52 -14.39 4.36 -4.44
CA PRO A 52 -14.56 4.06 -3.01
C PRO A 52 -14.94 2.61 -2.72
N SER A 53 -15.56 1.92 -3.68
CA SER A 53 -15.90 0.49 -3.58
C SER A 53 -14.71 -0.45 -3.80
N GLU A 54 -13.59 0.07 -4.28
CA GLU A 54 -12.40 -0.72 -4.64
C GLU A 54 -11.20 -0.47 -3.74
N TYR A 55 -11.06 0.76 -3.24
CA TYR A 55 -9.89 1.19 -2.47
C TYR A 55 -10.32 1.90 -1.18
N GLY A 56 -10.08 1.27 -0.05
CA GLY A 56 -10.32 1.85 1.27
C GLY A 56 -9.18 2.74 1.75
N PHE A 57 -9.30 3.17 3.00
CA PHE A 57 -8.32 4.06 3.61
C PHE A 57 -7.07 3.30 4.07
N TYR A 58 -7.22 2.18 4.76
CA TYR A 58 -6.09 1.48 5.36
C TYR A 58 -5.29 0.69 4.33
N SER A 59 -5.97 -0.07 3.47
CA SER A 59 -5.39 -0.78 2.32
C SER A 59 -4.12 -1.58 2.67
N ASN A 60 -4.22 -2.33 3.77
CA ASN A 60 -3.23 -3.31 4.16
C ASN A 60 -3.22 -4.45 3.13
N VAL A 61 -2.05 -4.94 2.76
CA VAL A 61 -1.95 -6.12 1.89
C VAL A 61 -2.55 -7.31 2.64
N ASN A 62 -3.61 -7.89 2.07
CA ASN A 62 -4.35 -8.97 2.69
C ASN A 62 -4.76 -9.99 1.60
N PRO A 63 -4.20 -11.21 1.60
CA PRO A 63 -4.53 -12.24 0.59
C PRO A 63 -5.96 -12.79 0.73
N ASP A 64 -6.61 -12.59 1.88
CA ASP A 64 -7.94 -13.13 2.19
C ASP A 64 -9.07 -12.14 1.84
N VAL A 65 -8.72 -10.97 1.32
CA VAL A 65 -9.66 -9.94 0.87
C VAL A 65 -9.36 -9.60 -0.58
N ASP A 66 -10.24 -10.04 -1.46
CA ASP A 66 -10.11 -9.82 -2.88
C ASP A 66 -10.51 -8.39 -3.27
N HIS A 67 -9.90 -7.90 -4.34
CA HIS A 67 -10.37 -6.69 -5.00
C HIS A 67 -11.67 -7.03 -5.76
N PRO A 68 -12.64 -6.11 -5.92
CA PRO A 68 -13.93 -6.41 -6.59
C PRO A 68 -13.81 -7.02 -7.99
N ARG A 69 -12.68 -6.81 -8.67
CA ARG A 69 -12.41 -7.26 -10.04
C ARG A 69 -11.40 -8.41 -10.15
N TRP A 70 -10.67 -8.76 -9.09
CA TRP A 70 -9.66 -9.83 -9.14
C TRP A 70 -9.27 -10.33 -7.74
N SER A 71 -8.80 -11.57 -7.67
CA SER A 71 -8.29 -12.11 -6.41
C SER A 71 -6.93 -11.56 -6.02
N GLN A 72 -6.74 -11.29 -4.73
CA GLN A 72 -5.48 -10.84 -4.13
C GLN A 72 -4.64 -11.98 -3.55
N ALA A 73 -5.14 -13.22 -3.58
CA ALA A 73 -4.47 -14.39 -3.00
C ALA A 73 -3.11 -14.73 -3.65
N LYS A 74 -2.89 -14.30 -4.91
CA LYS A 74 -1.64 -14.52 -5.64
C LYS A 74 -1.17 -13.25 -6.34
N GLU A 75 0.14 -13.02 -6.31
CA GLU A 75 0.81 -11.91 -6.97
C GLU A 75 1.82 -12.40 -8.02
N ARG A 76 2.19 -11.51 -8.95
CA ARG A 76 3.31 -11.74 -9.88
C ARG A 76 4.44 -10.81 -9.51
N ARG A 77 5.51 -11.35 -8.94
CA ARG A 77 6.72 -10.57 -8.68
C ARG A 77 7.39 -10.22 -10.01
N ILE A 78 7.77 -8.97 -10.17
CA ILE A 78 8.50 -8.54 -11.37
C ILE A 78 9.84 -9.27 -11.44
N GLY A 79 10.11 -9.89 -12.58
CA GLY A 79 11.28 -10.76 -12.79
C GLY A 79 11.00 -12.26 -12.64
N GLU A 80 9.83 -12.67 -12.14
CA GLU A 80 9.43 -14.07 -12.04
C GLU A 80 8.42 -14.44 -13.15
N PHE A 81 8.51 -15.67 -13.68
CA PHE A 81 7.62 -16.14 -14.75
C PHE A 81 6.24 -16.56 -14.21
N PHE A 82 6.21 -17.20 -13.03
CA PHE A 82 4.98 -17.70 -12.41
C PHE A 82 4.49 -16.77 -11.29
N LYS A 83 3.20 -16.90 -10.93
CA LYS A 83 2.63 -16.23 -9.77
C LYS A 83 3.03 -16.96 -8.48
N ARG A 84 3.14 -16.21 -7.38
CA ARG A 84 3.35 -16.71 -6.02
C ARG A 84 2.20 -16.31 -5.11
N LYS A 85 2.10 -16.93 -3.93
CA LYS A 85 1.10 -16.54 -2.91
C LYS A 85 1.45 -15.16 -2.36
N THR A 86 0.43 -14.31 -2.23
CA THR A 86 0.57 -13.02 -1.54
C THR A 86 0.66 -13.26 -0.04
N LEU A 87 1.55 -12.56 0.65
CA LEU A 87 1.73 -12.67 2.09
C LEU A 87 0.86 -11.65 2.82
N MET A 88 0.31 -12.03 3.98
CA MET A 88 -0.39 -11.11 4.87
C MET A 88 0.55 -9.98 5.30
N PHE A 89 0.05 -8.73 5.27
CA PHE A 89 0.86 -7.52 5.50
C PHE A 89 2.13 -7.47 4.64
N ASN A 90 2.11 -8.09 3.46
CA ASN A 90 3.25 -8.21 2.56
C ASN A 90 4.49 -8.85 3.21
N GLY A 91 4.29 -9.74 4.20
CA GLY A 91 5.36 -10.40 4.94
C GLY A 91 5.84 -9.64 6.18
N TYR A 92 5.20 -8.52 6.55
CA TYR A 92 5.55 -7.72 7.72
C TYR A 92 4.58 -7.92 8.91
N ALA A 93 3.90 -9.06 8.96
CA ALA A 93 2.85 -9.31 9.95
C ALA A 93 3.37 -9.16 11.39
N ASP A 94 4.52 -9.75 11.71
CA ASP A 94 5.12 -9.73 13.06
C ASP A 94 5.42 -8.31 13.56
N GLN A 95 5.68 -7.38 12.63
CA GLN A 95 6.03 -6.00 12.95
C GLN A 95 4.80 -5.08 13.05
N VAL A 96 3.74 -5.37 12.28
CA VAL A 96 2.64 -4.40 12.08
C VAL A 96 1.26 -4.88 12.49
N ALA A 97 1.07 -6.18 12.72
CA ALA A 97 -0.26 -6.73 13.02
C ALA A 97 -0.85 -6.15 14.31
N SER A 98 0.01 -5.89 15.32
CA SER A 98 -0.42 -5.33 16.61
C SER A 98 -1.17 -4.01 16.46
N MET A 99 -0.77 -3.14 15.52
CA MET A 99 -1.43 -1.85 15.24
C MET A 99 -2.88 -1.97 14.75
N TYR A 100 -3.26 -3.15 14.25
CA TYR A 100 -4.57 -3.42 13.66
C TYR A 100 -5.43 -4.38 14.50
N SER A 101 -4.97 -4.71 15.71
CA SER A 101 -5.66 -5.65 16.60
C SER A 101 -7.08 -5.16 16.93
N GLY A 102 -8.07 -6.04 16.76
CA GLY A 102 -9.48 -5.72 16.99
C GLY A 102 -10.17 -4.94 15.86
N MET A 103 -9.47 -4.59 14.78
CA MET A 103 -10.09 -3.99 13.61
C MET A 103 -10.63 -5.06 12.65
N ASP A 104 -11.78 -4.78 12.03
CA ASP A 104 -12.23 -5.52 10.86
C ASP A 104 -11.41 -5.10 9.63
N LEU A 105 -10.47 -5.96 9.22
CA LEU A 105 -9.60 -5.71 8.08
C LEU A 105 -10.29 -5.93 6.73
N LYS A 106 -11.49 -6.55 6.70
CA LYS A 106 -12.29 -6.70 5.47
C LYS A 106 -13.07 -5.43 5.17
N LYS A 107 -13.61 -4.79 6.21
CA LYS A 107 -14.36 -3.53 6.10
C LYS A 107 -13.48 -2.31 5.76
N ASN A 108 -12.17 -2.44 5.98
CA ASN A 108 -11.19 -1.36 5.88
C ASN A 108 -10.17 -1.53 4.73
N PHE A 109 -10.48 -2.43 3.78
CA PHE A 109 -9.66 -2.75 2.61
C PHE A 109 -9.59 -1.60 1.61
#